data_AF-A0A9Q1E5M9-F1
#
_entry.id   AF-A0A9Q1E5M9-F1
#
_cell.length_a   1.000
_cell.length_b   1.000
_cell.length_c   1.000
_cell.angle_alpha   90.00
_cell.angle_beta   90.00
_cell.angle_gamma   90.00
#
_symmetry.space_group_name_H-M   'P 1'
#
loop_
_entity.id
_entity.type
_entity.pdbx_description
1 polymer ?
#
loop_
_entity_poly.entity_id
_entity_poly.type
_entity_poly.pdbx_seq_one_letter_code
_entity_poly.pdbx_strand_id
1 'polypeptide(L)'
;MVSHELTYLAGKGIRHIRTAFYNPAANGRVERLNQSLKNGIRAHLAQGCTLTTSLLQTLLHYRATRHATTGVSPASLMLGRELQLPLDRLRPTPAPAPAHPVQAAVAARQRWTKDRFDRARRVKPPAIAVSDWQNTLSA
;
A
#
# COMPACT_ATOMS: atom_id res chain seq x y z
N MET A 1 8.19 1.63 -49.53
CA MET A 1 9.01 0.78 -48.65
C MET A 1 8.20 0.50 -47.39
N VAL A 2 7.66 -0.72 -47.23
CA VAL A 2 6.91 -1.08 -46.01
C VAL A 2 7.94 -1.23 -44.89
N SER A 3 7.84 -0.41 -43.84
CA SER A 3 8.77 -0.47 -42.71
C SER A 3 8.73 -1.87 -42.08
N HIS A 4 9.90 -2.47 -41.85
CA HIS A 4 10.04 -3.82 -41.28
C HIS A 4 9.27 -4.00 -39.96
N GLU A 5 9.07 -2.90 -39.20
CA GLU A 5 8.28 -2.92 -37.96
C GLU A 5 6.81 -3.29 -38.20
N LEU A 6 6.21 -2.81 -39.30
CA LEU A 6 4.80 -3.07 -39.59
C LEU A 6 4.56 -4.53 -39.94
N THR A 7 5.45 -5.11 -40.73
CA THR A 7 5.38 -6.51 -41.12
C THR A 7 5.53 -7.41 -39.89
N TYR A 8 6.45 -7.07 -38.98
CA TYR A 8 6.60 -7.79 -37.71
C TYR A 8 5.33 -7.74 -36.85
N LEU A 9 4.76 -6.55 -36.65
CA LEU A 9 3.55 -6.39 -35.84
C LEU A 9 2.34 -7.11 -36.45
N ALA A 10 2.19 -7.05 -37.78
CA ALA A 10 1.15 -7.78 -38.50
C ALA A 10 1.30 -9.31 -38.33
N GLY A 11 2.53 -9.84 -38.40
CA GLY A 11 2.81 -11.26 -38.16
C GLY A 11 2.51 -11.73 -36.73
N LYS A 12 2.40 -10.80 -35.76
CA LYS A 12 1.99 -11.06 -34.38
C LYS A 12 0.51 -10.78 -34.12
N GLY A 13 -0.28 -10.42 -35.14
CA GLY A 13 -1.69 -10.05 -34.99
C GLY A 13 -1.91 -8.70 -34.29
N ILE A 14 -0.89 -7.84 -34.22
CA ILE A 14 -0.95 -6.55 -33.53
C ILE A 14 -1.28 -5.46 -34.54
N ARG A 15 -2.39 -4.74 -34.32
CA ARG A 15 -2.76 -3.56 -35.11
C ARG A 15 -2.00 -2.32 -34.61
N HIS A 16 -1.01 -1.87 -35.38
CA HIS A 16 -0.30 -0.62 -35.09
C HIS A 16 -1.19 0.59 -35.45
N ILE A 17 -1.50 1.44 -34.46
CA ILE A 17 -2.23 2.69 -34.66
C ILE A 17 -1.23 3.84 -34.61
N ARG A 18 -1.22 4.67 -35.66
CA ARG A 18 -0.35 5.84 -35.74
C ARG A 18 -1.14 7.12 -35.51
N THR A 19 -0.54 8.06 -34.80
CA THR A 19 -1.09 9.41 -34.65
C THR A 19 -0.72 10.27 -35.86
N ALA A 20 -1.52 11.30 -36.13
CA ALA A 20 -1.23 12.25 -37.19
C ALA A 20 0.10 12.97 -36.95
N PHE A 21 0.75 13.38 -38.03
CA PHE A 21 1.95 14.20 -37.97
C PHE A 21 1.68 15.51 -37.21
N TYR A 22 2.64 15.95 -36.40
CA TYR A 22 2.51 17.11 -35.50
C TYR A 22 1.33 17.09 -34.51
N ASN A 23 0.83 15.92 -34.13
CA ASN A 23 -0.19 15.80 -33.07
C ASN A 23 0.33 15.05 -31.82
N PRO A 24 1.21 15.68 -31.01
CA PRO A 24 1.73 15.06 -29.78
C PRO A 24 0.64 14.87 -28.72
N ALA A 25 -0.42 15.68 -28.74
CA ALA A 25 -1.52 15.58 -27.78
C ALA A 25 -2.22 14.21 -27.82
N ALA A 26 -2.29 13.58 -29.00
CA ALA A 26 -2.82 12.23 -29.14
C ALA A 26 -2.02 11.18 -28.33
N ASN A 27 -0.72 11.41 -28.12
CA ASN A 27 0.15 10.57 -27.27
C ASN A 27 0.33 11.14 -25.86
N GLY A 28 -0.52 12.09 -25.44
CA GLY A 28 -0.36 12.83 -24.19
C GLY A 28 -0.31 11.96 -22.92
N ARG A 29 -0.93 10.77 -22.93
CA ARG A 29 -0.83 9.82 -21.80
C ARG A 29 0.59 9.25 -21.65
N VAL A 30 1.24 8.95 -22.77
CA VAL A 30 2.62 8.45 -22.79
C VAL A 30 3.58 9.56 -22.37
N GLU A 31 3.38 10.78 -22.86
CA GLU A 31 4.15 11.97 -22.49
C GLU A 31 4.10 12.23 -20.97
N ARG A 32 2.90 12.23 -20.38
CA ARG A 32 2.73 12.38 -18.91
C ARG A 32 3.41 11.27 -18.13
N LEU A 33 3.27 10.02 -18.58
CA LEU A 33 3.98 8.89 -17.97
C LEU A 33 5.50 9.10 -18.00
N ASN A 34 6.04 9.51 -19.15
CA ASN A 34 7.47 9.78 -19.31
C ASN A 34 7.95 10.87 -18.35
N GLN A 35 7.15 11.92 -18.14
CA GLN A 35 7.45 12.97 -17.16
C GLN A 35 7.48 12.40 -15.73
N SER A 36 6.48 11.62 -15.32
CA SER A 36 6.43 10.97 -14.01
C SER A 36 7.63 10.03 -13.79
N LEU A 37 7.99 9.23 -14.79
CA LEU A 37 9.13 8.32 -14.74
C LEU A 37 10.45 9.08 -14.57
N LYS A 38 10.68 10.14 -15.37
CA LYS A 38 11.88 10.97 -15.26
C LYS A 38 11.99 11.61 -13.87
N ASN A 39 10.88 12.11 -13.33
CA ASN A 39 10.85 12.73 -12.01
C ASN A 39 11.15 11.72 -10.89
N GLY A 40 10.54 10.53 -10.94
CA GLY A 40 10.80 9.47 -9.96
C GLY A 40 12.24 8.97 -10.00
N ILE A 41 12.79 8.77 -11.21
CA ILE A 41 14.18 8.35 -11.38
C ILE A 41 15.13 9.42 -10.81
N ARG A 42 14.92 10.70 -11.13
CA ARG A 42 15.74 11.81 -10.58
C ARG A 42 15.70 11.85 -9.05
N ALA A 43 14.53 11.64 -8.45
CA ALA A 43 14.38 11.62 -7.00
C ALA A 43 15.18 10.47 -6.35
N HIS A 44 15.10 9.26 -6.91
CA HIS A 44 15.85 8.11 -6.40
C HIS A 44 17.36 8.21 -6.66
N LEU A 45 17.78 8.78 -7.79
CA LEU A 45 19.18 9.09 -8.06
C LEU A 45 19.74 10.10 -7.04
N ALA A 46 18.95 11.13 -6.68
CA ALA A 46 19.33 12.09 -5.65
C ALA A 46 19.46 11.45 -4.25
N GLN A 47 18.78 10.32 -4.01
CA GLN A 47 18.92 9.49 -2.80
C GLN A 47 20.13 8.54 -2.84
N GLY A 48 20.96 8.60 -3.90
CA GLY A 48 22.15 7.75 -4.04
C GLY A 48 21.89 6.35 -4.62
N CYS A 49 20.69 6.10 -5.16
CA CYS A 49 20.41 4.82 -5.83
C CYS A 49 21.12 4.73 -7.19
N THR A 50 21.43 3.52 -7.64
CA THR A 50 21.88 3.28 -9.02
C THR A 50 20.75 3.55 -10.03
N LEU A 51 21.09 3.71 -11.32
CA LEU A 51 20.09 3.90 -12.37
C LEU A 51 19.11 2.72 -12.47
N THR A 52 19.61 1.49 -12.33
CA THR A 52 18.78 0.29 -12.39
C THR A 52 17.81 0.23 -11.21
N THR A 53 18.30 0.46 -9.99
CA THR A 53 17.48 0.48 -8.78
C THR A 53 16.44 1.60 -8.82
N SER A 54 16.84 2.81 -9.24
CA SER A 54 15.92 3.95 -9.36
C SER A 54 14.81 3.70 -10.37
N LEU A 55 15.10 3.09 -11.51
CA LEU A 55 14.09 2.69 -12.49
C LEU A 55 13.11 1.65 -11.90
N LEU A 56 13.63 0.59 -11.27
CA LEU A 56 12.80 -0.46 -10.70
C LEU A 56 11.90 0.06 -9.57
N GLN A 57 12.44 0.89 -8.67
CA GLN A 57 11.69 1.54 -7.60
C GLN A 57 10.63 2.48 -8.16
N THR A 58 10.98 3.33 -9.13
CA THR A 58 10.01 4.24 -9.77
C THR A 58 8.85 3.47 -10.39
N LEU A 59 9.13 2.38 -11.11
CA LEU A 59 8.09 1.54 -11.72
C LEU A 59 7.24 0.83 -10.67
N LEU A 60 7.84 0.36 -9.58
CA LEU A 60 7.12 -0.24 -8.46
C LEU A 60 6.13 0.77 -7.86
N HIS A 61 6.61 1.96 -7.50
CA HIS A 61 5.78 3.02 -6.93
C HIS A 61 4.67 3.44 -7.89
N TYR A 62 4.98 3.67 -9.17
CA TYR A 62 3.97 4.03 -10.17
C TYR A 62 2.85 2.99 -10.27
N ARG A 63 3.19 1.69 -10.25
CA ARG A 63 2.20 0.60 -10.36
C ARG A 63 1.32 0.47 -9.11
N ALA A 64 1.85 0.79 -7.94
CA ALA A 64 1.12 0.70 -6.67
C ALA A 64 0.35 1.99 -6.32
N THR A 65 0.74 3.14 -6.88
CA THR A 65 0.11 4.42 -6.57
C THR A 65 -1.22 4.57 -7.30
N ARG A 66 -2.25 5.04 -6.60
CA ARG A 66 -3.56 5.33 -7.20
C ARG A 66 -3.41 6.45 -8.23
N HIS A 67 -3.87 6.20 -9.44
CA HIS A 67 -3.75 7.17 -10.51
C HIS A 67 -4.94 8.15 -10.47
N ALA A 68 -4.67 9.46 -10.54
CA ALA A 68 -5.66 10.51 -10.29
C ALA A 68 -6.92 10.39 -11.17
N THR A 69 -6.76 9.99 -12.44
CA THR A 69 -7.88 9.86 -13.37
C THR A 69 -8.77 8.63 -13.12
N THR A 70 -8.19 7.52 -12.64
CA THR A 70 -8.89 6.23 -12.50
C THR A 70 -9.28 5.92 -11.06
N GLY A 71 -8.70 6.61 -10.07
CA GLY A 71 -8.96 6.38 -8.63
C GLY A 71 -8.37 5.08 -8.07
N VAL A 72 -7.87 4.20 -8.94
CA VAL A 72 -7.28 2.90 -8.63
C VAL A 72 -5.83 2.82 -9.14
N SER A 73 -5.04 1.90 -8.59
CA SER A 73 -3.66 1.69 -9.01
C SER A 73 -3.58 0.97 -10.37
N PRO A 74 -2.55 1.24 -11.19
CA PRO A 74 -2.34 0.51 -12.45
C PRO A 74 -2.17 -1.01 -12.24
N ALA A 75 -1.54 -1.43 -11.15
CA ALA A 75 -1.42 -2.86 -10.81
C ALA A 75 -2.79 -3.49 -10.55
N SER A 76 -3.67 -2.80 -9.82
CA SER A 76 -5.03 -3.28 -9.57
C SER A 76 -5.84 -3.43 -10.86
N LEU A 77 -5.74 -2.47 -11.79
CA LEU A 77 -6.39 -2.58 -13.10
C LEU A 77 -5.85 -3.74 -13.96
N MET A 78 -4.55 -4.02 -13.88
CA MET A 78 -3.92 -5.05 -14.70
C MET A 78 -4.05 -6.47 -14.10
N LEU A 79 -3.94 -6.60 -12.78
CA LEU A 79 -3.87 -7.88 -12.07
C LEU A 79 -5.15 -8.22 -11.30
N GLY A 80 -6.11 -7.30 -11.20
CA GLY A 80 -7.32 -7.46 -10.40
C GLY A 80 -7.11 -7.42 -8.88
N ARG A 81 -5.90 -7.07 -8.42
CA ARG A 81 -5.56 -6.99 -6.98
C ARG A 81 -4.54 -5.88 -6.73
N GLU A 82 -4.58 -5.30 -5.53
CA GLU A 82 -3.56 -4.33 -5.11
C GLU A 82 -2.20 -5.01 -4.88
N LEU A 83 -1.13 -4.30 -5.26
CA LEU A 83 0.22 -4.75 -5.02
C LEU A 83 0.57 -4.58 -3.53
N GLN A 84 1.17 -5.60 -2.93
CA GLN A 84 1.61 -5.56 -1.54
C GLN A 84 2.99 -4.92 -1.45
N LEU A 85 3.07 -3.71 -0.89
CA LEU A 85 4.32 -3.00 -0.60
C LEU A 85 4.86 -3.35 0.80
N PRO A 86 6.16 -3.13 1.07
CA PRO A 86 6.72 -3.32 2.41
C PRO A 86 5.98 -2.53 3.50
N LEU A 87 5.53 -1.31 3.18
CA LEU A 87 4.75 -0.46 4.08
C LEU A 87 3.37 -1.06 4.40
N ASP A 88 2.77 -1.80 3.48
CA ASP A 88 1.46 -2.43 3.71
C ASP A 88 1.54 -3.53 4.77
N ARG A 89 2.71 -4.16 4.95
CA ARG A 89 2.95 -5.14 6.01
C ARG A 89 3.02 -4.52 7.40
N LEU A 90 3.35 -3.24 7.48
CA LEU A 90 3.37 -2.50 8.75
C LEU A 90 1.98 -2.01 9.14
N ARG A 91 1.00 -2.11 8.24
CA ARG A 91 -0.38 -1.73 8.55
C ARG A 91 -0.88 -2.66 9.65
N PRO A 92 -1.30 -2.13 10.82
CA PRO A 92 -1.85 -2.98 11.86
C PRO A 92 -3.02 -3.75 11.25
N THR A 93 -2.97 -5.07 11.34
CA THR A 93 -4.11 -5.91 11.00
C THR A 93 -5.28 -5.34 11.80
N PRO A 94 -6.40 -4.95 11.17
CA PRO A 94 -7.57 -4.55 11.93
C PRO A 94 -7.82 -5.66 12.93
N ALA A 95 -7.97 -5.30 14.21
CA ALA A 95 -8.29 -6.26 15.26
C ALA A 95 -9.39 -7.17 14.69
N PRO A 96 -9.24 -8.52 14.79
CA PRO A 96 -10.22 -9.42 14.23
C PRO A 96 -11.59 -8.90 14.65
N ALA A 97 -12.47 -8.64 13.67
CA ALA A 97 -13.83 -8.16 13.90
C ALA A 97 -14.38 -8.89 15.14
N PRO A 98 -15.00 -8.16 16.09
CA PRO A 98 -15.24 -8.63 17.45
C PRO A 98 -15.62 -10.09 17.39
N ALA A 99 -14.69 -10.91 17.86
CA ALA A 99 -14.67 -12.29 17.48
C ALA A 99 -15.98 -12.98 17.81
N HIS A 100 -16.27 -14.00 17.02
CA HIS A 100 -17.18 -15.10 17.28
C HIS A 100 -17.76 -15.08 18.71
N PRO A 101 -19.09 -15.10 18.92
CA PRO A 101 -19.78 -14.80 20.19
C PRO A 101 -19.19 -15.47 21.45
N VAL A 102 -18.49 -16.58 21.28
CA VAL A 102 -17.65 -17.26 22.26
C VAL A 102 -16.61 -16.35 22.94
N GLN A 103 -15.88 -15.47 22.24
CA GLN A 103 -14.82 -14.66 22.89
C GLN A 103 -15.40 -13.59 23.83
N ALA A 104 -16.52 -12.97 23.44
CA ALA A 104 -17.25 -12.06 24.32
C ALA A 104 -17.79 -12.79 25.56
N ALA A 105 -18.32 -14.00 25.38
CA ALA A 105 -18.80 -14.85 26.48
C ALA A 105 -17.65 -15.27 27.43
N VAL A 106 -16.48 -15.62 26.90
CA VAL A 106 -15.29 -15.98 27.69
C VAL A 106 -14.81 -14.77 28.50
N ALA A 107 -14.73 -13.57 27.90
CA ALA A 107 -14.35 -12.36 28.61
C ALA A 107 -15.34 -12.01 29.74
N ALA A 108 -16.65 -12.16 29.50
CA ALA A 108 -17.67 -11.96 30.52
C ALA A 108 -17.55 -12.98 31.67
N ARG A 109 -17.31 -14.26 31.35
CA ARG A 109 -17.07 -15.33 32.33
C ARG A 109 -15.84 -15.05 33.20
N GLN A 110 -14.73 -14.61 32.59
CA GLN A 110 -13.51 -14.27 33.30
C GLN A 110 -13.71 -13.08 34.25
N ARG A 111 -14.42 -12.03 33.83
CA ARG A 111 -14.77 -10.88 34.68
C ARG A 111 -15.62 -11.30 35.88
N TRP A 112 -16.69 -12.05 35.65
CA TRP A 112 -17.55 -12.53 36.74
C TRP A 112 -16.80 -13.39 37.76
N THR A 113 -15.91 -14.26 37.26
CA THR A 113 -15.10 -15.14 38.12
C THR A 113 -14.10 -14.34 38.95
N LYS A 114 -13.45 -13.34 38.34
CA LYS A 114 -12.55 -12.40 39.03
C LYS A 114 -13.31 -11.62 40.11
N ASP A 115 -14.44 -10.99 39.77
CA ASP A 115 -15.22 -10.19 40.71
C ASP A 115 -15.77 -11.03 41.88
N ARG A 116 -16.10 -12.30 41.62
CA ARG A 116 -16.49 -13.25 42.67
C ARG A 116 -15.31 -13.57 43.58
N PHE A 117 -14.14 -13.86 43.01
CA PHE A 117 -12.92 -14.17 43.76
C PHE A 117 -12.47 -12.99 44.61
N ASP A 118 -12.43 -11.79 44.03
CA ASP A 118 -12.03 -10.55 44.70
C ASP A 118 -12.98 -10.24 45.88
N ARG A 119 -14.30 -10.42 45.69
CA ARG A 119 -15.29 -10.29 46.76
C ARG A 119 -15.14 -11.36 47.86
N ALA A 120 -14.95 -12.62 47.48
CA ALA A 120 -14.80 -13.72 48.44
C ALA A 120 -13.53 -13.56 49.30
N ARG A 121 -12.45 -13.02 48.71
CA ARG A 121 -11.16 -12.82 49.39
C ARG A 121 -10.95 -11.41 49.95
N ARG A 122 -11.94 -10.52 49.86
CA ARG A 122 -11.85 -9.10 50.29
C ARG A 122 -10.57 -8.42 49.78
N VAL A 123 -10.23 -8.68 48.53
CA VAL A 123 -9.01 -8.15 47.91
C VAL A 123 -9.14 -6.63 47.83
N LYS A 124 -8.20 -5.89 48.42
CA LYS A 124 -8.15 -4.44 48.27
C LYS A 124 -7.67 -4.12 46.86
N PRO A 125 -8.38 -3.25 46.10
CA PRO A 125 -7.89 -2.84 44.79
C PRO A 125 -6.51 -2.20 44.95
N PRO A 126 -5.55 -2.50 44.05
CA PRO A 126 -4.23 -1.89 44.12
C PRO A 126 -4.37 -0.37 44.00
N ALA A 127 -3.67 0.37 44.86
CA ALA A 127 -3.64 1.83 44.84
C ALA A 127 -2.82 2.40 43.67
N ILE A 128 -2.20 1.55 42.86
CA ILE A 128 -1.32 1.90 41.76
C ILE A 128 -2.11 1.75 40.46
N ALA A 129 -2.30 2.85 39.75
CA ALA A 129 -2.87 2.86 38.41
C ALA A 129 -1.81 2.47 37.38
N VAL A 130 -2.24 1.86 36.27
CA VAL A 130 -1.38 1.45 35.15
C VAL A 130 -0.68 2.65 34.48
N SER A 131 -1.02 3.89 34.83
CA SER A 131 -0.38 5.13 34.36
C SER A 131 0.75 5.64 35.26
N ASP A 132 0.87 5.14 36.50
CA ASP A 132 1.72 5.77 37.51
C ASP A 132 3.23 5.63 37.23
N TRP A 133 3.63 4.68 36.39
CA TRP A 133 5.03 4.46 36.00
C TRP A 133 5.53 5.41 34.89
N GLN A 134 4.67 6.23 34.28
CA GLN A 134 5.04 7.12 33.17
C GLN A 134 5.51 8.52 33.62
N ASN A 135 5.44 8.86 34.91
CA ASN A 135 5.68 10.22 35.41
C ASN A 135 7.01 10.45 36.16
N THR A 136 8.00 9.55 36.09
CA THR A 136 9.23 9.66 36.90
C THR A 136 10.49 10.12 36.15
N LEU A 137 10.40 10.67 34.92
CA LEU A 137 11.57 11.10 34.13
C LEU A 137 11.51 12.57 33.67
N SER A 138 11.12 13.48 34.55
CA SER A 138 11.36 14.92 34.35
C SER A 138 11.91 15.55 35.63
N ALA A 139 13.22 15.45 35.80
CA ALA A 139 14.05 16.30 36.66
C ALA A 139 15.46 16.35 36.08
#